data_AF-A0A9C7UKJ3-F1
#
_entry.id   AF-A0A9C7UKJ3-F1
#
_cell.length_a   1.000
_cell.length_b   1.000
_cell.length_c   1.000
_cell.angle_alpha   90.00
_cell.angle_beta   90.00
_cell.angle_gamma   90.00
#
_symmetry.space_group_name_H-M   'P 1'
#
loop_
_entity.id
_entity.type
_entity.pdbx_description
1 polymer ?
#
loop_
_entity_poly.entity_id
_entity_poly.type
_entity_poly.pdbx_seq_one_letter_code
_entity_poly.pdbx_strand_id
1 'polypeptide(L)' 'MTAAPNRMRVRGEPVEYSFKYAVAWTGDTMWEIIEPVDGPSIYKEFLEDHGEGVHHILSA' A
#
# COMPACT_ATOMS: atom_id res chain seq x y z
N MET A 1 3.99 -9.77 -3.65
CA MET A 1 5.32 -10.14 -3.09
C MET A 1 5.17 -10.05 -1.58
N THR A 2 5.35 -11.13 -0.82
CA THR A 2 5.39 -11.05 0.65
C THR A 2 6.73 -10.39 1.03
N ALA A 3 6.68 -9.25 1.70
CA ALA A 3 7.93 -8.65 2.17
C ALA A 3 8.53 -9.49 3.30
N ALA A 4 9.85 -9.44 3.43
CA ALA A 4 10.55 -10.13 4.50
C ALA A 4 9.96 -9.75 5.87
N PRO A 5 9.69 -10.72 6.76
CA PRO A 5 8.83 -10.57 7.95
C PRO A 5 9.31 -9.55 8.99
N ASN A 6 10.51 -8.97 8.83
CA ASN A 6 11.11 -8.01 9.76
C ASN A 6 11.22 -6.56 9.25
N ARG A 7 10.70 -6.21 8.06
CA ARG A 7 10.76 -4.82 7.55
C ARG A 7 9.44 -4.06 7.61
N MET A 8 8.31 -4.74 7.58
CA MET A 8 7.01 -4.08 7.55
C MET A 8 6.56 -3.72 8.97
N ARG A 9 6.37 -2.42 9.19
CA ARG A 9 5.85 -1.90 10.46
C ARG A 9 4.66 -1.00 10.21
N VAL A 10 3.60 -1.20 10.98
CA VAL A 10 2.43 -0.33 11.01
C VAL A 10 2.36 0.28 12.40
N ARG A 11 2.36 1.62 12.48
CA ARG A 11 2.37 2.37 13.76
C ARG A 11 3.48 1.94 14.72
N GLY A 12 4.64 1.56 14.18
CA GLY A 12 5.81 1.13 14.94
C GLY A 12 5.83 -0.37 15.27
N GLU A 13 4.72 -1.09 15.13
CA GLU A 13 4.66 -2.52 15.42
C GLU A 13 5.03 -3.36 14.19
N PRO A 14 5.82 -4.44 14.34
CA PRO A 14 6.06 -5.41 13.26
C PRO A 14 4.75 -6.07 12.86
N VAL A 15 4.44 -6.06 11.56
CA VAL A 15 3.20 -6.64 11.03
C VAL A 15 3.49 -7.38 9.75
N GLU A 16 2.95 -8.59 9.63
CA GLU A 16 2.90 -9.32 8.37
C GLU A 16 1.62 -8.93 7.61
N TYR A 17 1.80 -8.41 6.40
CA TYR A 17 0.72 -8.17 5.46
C TYR A 17 1.17 -8.38 4.02
N SER A 18 0.21 -8.54 3.12
CA SER A 18 0.47 -8.70 1.69
C SER A 18 -0.49 -7.84 0.87
N PHE A 19 0.00 -7.41 -0.28
CA PHE A 19 -0.76 -6.63 -1.25
C PHE A 19 -0.29 -6.94 -2.67
N LYS A 20 -1.15 -6.67 -3.64
CA LYS A 20 -0.78 -6.57 -5.06
C LYS A 20 -0.60 -5.10 -5.38
N TYR A 21 0.28 -4.83 -6.34
CA TYR A 21 0.40 -3.51 -6.90
C TYR A 21 0.59 -3.58 -8.41
N ALA A 22 0.09 -2.56 -9.10
CA ALA A 22 0.31 -2.34 -10.52
C ALA A 22 0.78 -0.90 -10.71
N VAL A 23 1.75 -0.70 -11.59
CA VAL A 23 2.27 0.63 -11.91
C VAL A 23 2.09 0.94 -13.38
N ALA A 24 1.75 2.18 -13.68
CA ALA A 24 1.66 2.70 -15.03
C ALA A 24 2.19 4.13 -15.06
N TRP A 25 2.64 4.59 -16.23
CA TRP A 25 3.16 5.95 -16.40
C TRP A 25 2.26 6.73 -17.34
N THR A 26 2.04 8.02 -17.02
CA THR A 26 1.41 9.00 -17.91
C THR A 26 2.29 10.25 -17.91
N GLY A 27 3.09 10.41 -18.96
CA GLY A 27 4.16 11.42 -18.96
C GLY A 27 5.12 11.19 -17.80
N ASP A 28 5.35 12.23 -17.01
CA ASP A 28 6.26 12.21 -15.85
C ASP A 28 5.59 11.72 -14.55
N THR A 29 4.30 11.37 -14.59
CA THR A 29 3.55 10.88 -13.43
C THR A 29 3.48 9.35 -13.44
N MET A 30 3.92 8.72 -12.34
CA MET A 30 3.68 7.30 -12.08
C MET A 30 2.36 7.15 -11.31
N TRP A 31 1.46 6.31 -11.83
CA TRP A 31 0.31 5.79 -11.13
C TRP A 31 0.67 4.47 -10.45
N GLU A 32 0.38 4.36 -9.16
CA GLU A 32 0.45 3.12 -8.40
C GLU A 32 -0.96 2.73 -7.93
N ILE A 33 -1.43 1.56 -8.33
CA ILE A 33 -2.70 0.97 -7.87
C ILE A 33 -2.35 -0.16 -6.90
N ILE A 34 -2.96 -0.15 -5.71
CA ILE A 34 -2.69 -1.11 -4.64
C ILE A 34 -3.98 -1.84 -4.27
N GLU A 35 -3.88 -3.17 -4.15
CA GLU A 35 -4.94 -4.04 -3.61
C GLU A 35 -4.40 -4.75 -2.36
N PRO A 36 -4.87 -4.41 -1.14
CA PRO A 36 -4.53 -5.19 0.05
C PRO A 36 -5.10 -6.60 -0.06
N VAL A 37 -4.31 -7.62 0.28
CA VAL A 37 -4.69 -9.04 0.15
C VAL A 37 -4.86 -9.70 1.50
N ASP A 38 -3.88 -9.57 2.40
CA ASP A 38 -3.91 -10.21 3.72
C ASP A 38 -3.17 -9.37 4.77
N GLY A 39 -3.52 -9.57 6.03
CA GLY A 39 -2.91 -8.92 7.19
C GLY A 39 -3.35 -7.46 7.42
N PRO A 40 -3.01 -6.89 8.60
CA PRO A 40 -3.26 -5.48 8.90
C PRO A 40 -2.27 -4.58 8.13
N SER A 41 -2.78 -3.63 7.35
CA SER A 41 -1.95 -2.68 6.61
C SER A 41 -2.62 -1.33 6.51
N ILE A 42 -1.82 -0.28 6.31
CA ILE A 42 -2.33 1.08 6.09
C ILE A 42 -3.24 1.16 4.85
N TYR A 43 -2.99 0.32 3.84
CA TYR A 43 -3.82 0.24 2.64
C TYR A 43 -5.20 -0.32 2.94
N LYS A 44 -5.26 -1.33 3.83
CA LYS A 44 -6.52 -1.93 4.27
C LYS A 44 -7.31 -0.97 5.16
N GLU A 45 -6.64 -0.32 6.12
CA GLU A 45 -7.25 0.72 6.97
C GLU A 45 -7.87 1.84 6.11
N PHE A 46 -7.11 2.37 5.13
CA PHE A 46 -7.62 3.40 4.23
C PHE A 46 -8.84 2.95 3.42
N LEU A 47 -8.79 1.73 2.86
CA LEU A 47 -9.89 1.18 2.06
C LEU A 47 -11.16 0.98 2.90
N GLU A 48 -11.03 0.54 4.16
CA GLU A 48 -12.16 0.36 5.08
C GLU A 48 -12.77 1.71 5.51
N ASP A 49 -11.92 2.71 5.81
CA ASP A 49 -12.37 4.01 6.33
C ASP A 49 -12.89 4.96 5.23
N HIS A 50 -12.37 4.86 4.00
CA HIS A 50 -12.61 5.83 2.93
C HIS A 50 -13.14 5.24 1.62
N GLY A 51 -13.07 3.92 1.44
CA GLY A 51 -13.30 3.28 0.14
C GLY A 51 -12.11 3.48 -0.81
N GLU A 52 -12.34 3.22 -2.11
CA GLU A 52 -11.31 3.38 -3.14
C GLU A 52 -10.94 4.87 -3.33
N GLY A 53 -9.64 5.16 -3.44
CA GLY A 53 -9.19 6.54 -3.62
C GLY A 53 -7.68 6.73 -3.62
N VAL A 54 -7.25 7.98 -3.73
CA VAL A 54 -5.84 8.37 -3.66
C VAL A 54 -5.35 8.25 -2.22
N HIS A 55 -4.55 7.22 -1.94
CA HIS A 55 -4.00 6.96 -0.61
C HIS A 55 -2.86 7.92 -0.25
N HIS A 56 -1.97 8.20 -1.20
CA HIS A 56 -0.84 9.10 -0.98
C HIS A 56 -0.39 9.75 -2.29
N ILE A 57 0.39 10.82 -2.17
CA ILE A 57 1.13 11.44 -3.27
C ILE A 57 2.60 11.36 -2.89
N LEU A 58 3.39 10.70 -3.73
CA LEU A 58 4.85 10.71 -3.62
C LEU A 58 5.39 11.81 -4.54
N SER A 59 5.96 12.86 -3.97
CA SER A 59 6.72 13.88 -4.70
C SER A 59 8.21 13.73 -4.40
N ALA A 60 9.05 13.93 -5.41
CA ALA A 60 10.48 14.10 -5.24
C ALA A 60 10.82 15.40 -4.49
#